data_AF-A0A7Z2VR56-F1
#
_entry.id   AF-A0A7Z2VR56-F1
#
_cell.length_a   1.000
_cell.length_b   1.000
_cell.length_c   1.000
_cell.angle_alpha   90.00
_cell.angle_beta   90.00
_cell.angle_gamma   90.00
#
_symmetry.space_group_name_H-M   'P 1'
#
loop_
_entity.id
_entity.type
_entity.pdbx_description
1 polymer ?
#
loop_
_entity_poly.entity_id
_entity_poly.type
_entity_poly.pdbx_seq_one_letter_code
_entity_poly.pdbx_strand_id
1 'polypeptide(L)'
;MHRLQQIRRWLKYKYMMLIRAKGGASIVAMGFAIGLAIEMFTLPTLGFAFVLIFPLCYLLKGNMPAALIGFVVGKVIYIPMMYPNSKVGGWILPKNLSFHLAIFPEWFNHLLLTNLKLIVGGMVDGAILGMICYFPIKMSLNAYKLKRKDKRKMIRTKVEASS
;
A
#
# COMPACT_ATOMS: atom_id res chain seq x y z
N MET A 1 3.97 -31.55 -11.11
CA MET A 1 5.05 -30.53 -11.17
C MET A 1 4.96 -29.55 -12.36
N HIS A 2 4.35 -29.93 -13.50
CA HIS A 2 4.28 -29.10 -14.72
C HIS A 2 3.48 -27.77 -14.56
N ARG A 3 2.39 -27.76 -13.76
CA ARG A 3 1.54 -26.58 -13.59
C ARG A 3 2.24 -25.42 -12.85
N LEU A 4 3.11 -25.70 -11.88
CA LEU A 4 3.85 -24.69 -11.13
C LEU A 4 4.85 -23.93 -12.02
N GLN A 5 5.47 -24.61 -12.97
CA GLN A 5 6.41 -23.99 -13.91
C GLN A 5 5.69 -23.08 -14.92
N GLN A 6 4.50 -23.47 -15.38
CA GLN A 6 3.67 -22.62 -16.24
C GLN A 6 3.19 -21.36 -15.51
N ILE A 7 2.73 -21.50 -14.26
CA ILE A 7 2.34 -20.36 -13.41
C ILE A 7 3.53 -19.41 -13.20
N ARG A 8 4.72 -19.94 -12.87
CA ARG A 8 5.94 -19.13 -12.70
C ARG A 8 6.31 -18.39 -13.99
N ARG A 9 6.25 -19.04 -15.15
CA ARG A 9 6.53 -18.40 -16.45
C ARG A 9 5.51 -17.31 -16.79
N TRP A 10 4.22 -17.58 -16.57
CA TRP A 10 3.14 -16.63 -16.79
C TRP A 10 3.23 -15.41 -15.87
N LEU A 11 3.49 -15.62 -14.57
CA LEU A 11 3.74 -14.55 -13.59
C LEU A 11 4.96 -13.71 -13.98
N LYS A 12 6.06 -14.38 -14.39
CA LYS A 12 7.26 -13.69 -14.88
C LYS A 12 6.95 -12.87 -16.14
N TYR A 13 6.11 -13.36 -17.04
CA TYR A 13 5.71 -12.65 -18.24
C TYR A 13 4.83 -11.43 -17.91
N LYS A 14 3.80 -11.58 -17.08
CA LYS A 14 2.95 -10.48 -16.56
C LYS A 14 3.80 -9.42 -15.84
N TYR A 15 4.75 -9.85 -15.01
CA TYR A 15 5.71 -8.97 -14.34
C TYR A 15 6.60 -8.21 -15.34
N MET A 16 7.14 -8.90 -16.35
CA MET A 16 7.96 -8.27 -17.39
C MET A 16 7.17 -7.31 -18.28
N MET A 17 5.90 -7.62 -18.55
CA MET A 17 4.97 -6.74 -19.28
C MET A 17 4.66 -5.48 -18.49
N LEU A 18 4.36 -5.60 -17.18
CA LEU A 18 4.18 -4.46 -16.28
C LEU A 18 5.46 -3.60 -16.21
N ILE A 19 6.64 -4.20 -16.13
CA ILE A 19 7.89 -3.42 -16.10
C ILE A 19 8.14 -2.69 -17.42
N ARG A 20 7.76 -3.25 -18.58
CA ARG A 20 7.99 -2.65 -19.90
C ARG A 20 6.92 -1.67 -20.35
N ALA A 21 5.69 -1.73 -19.82
CA ALA A 21 4.63 -0.78 -20.13
C ALA A 21 4.97 0.63 -19.61
N LYS A 22 4.75 1.66 -20.44
CA LYS A 22 4.69 3.07 -19.99
C LYS A 22 3.67 3.13 -18.84
N GLY A 23 4.10 3.56 -17.65
CA GLY A 23 3.25 3.60 -16.45
C GLY A 23 3.40 2.43 -15.47
N GLY A 24 4.17 1.38 -15.75
CA GLY A 24 4.29 0.25 -14.83
C GLY A 24 4.89 0.56 -13.45
N ALA A 25 5.76 1.57 -13.35
CA ALA A 25 6.28 2.02 -12.06
C ALA A 25 5.19 2.74 -11.24
N SER A 26 4.29 3.45 -11.92
CA SER A 26 3.14 4.13 -11.31
C SER A 26 2.12 3.11 -10.79
N ILE A 27 1.81 2.05 -11.54
CA ILE A 27 0.91 0.97 -11.10
C ILE A 27 1.44 0.27 -9.83
N VAL A 28 2.74 -0.01 -9.78
CA VAL A 28 3.38 -0.63 -8.60
C VAL A 28 3.42 0.35 -7.43
N ALA A 29 3.80 1.61 -7.66
CA ALA A 29 3.79 2.65 -6.62
C ALA A 29 2.39 2.90 -6.06
N MET A 30 1.37 2.91 -6.92
CA MET A 30 -0.03 3.04 -6.54
C MET A 30 -0.47 1.86 -5.67
N GLY A 31 -0.15 0.62 -6.07
CA GLY A 31 -0.41 -0.56 -5.25
C GLY A 31 0.22 -0.42 -3.86
N PHE A 32 1.53 -0.11 -3.80
CA PHE A 32 2.24 0.09 -2.53
C PHE A 32 1.58 1.17 -1.65
N ALA A 33 1.24 2.33 -2.24
CA ALA A 33 0.57 3.42 -1.54
C ALA A 33 -0.80 3.00 -0.97
N ILE A 34 -1.60 2.25 -1.73
CA ILE A 34 -2.89 1.72 -1.28
C ILE A 34 -2.72 0.79 -0.08
N GLY A 35 -1.80 -0.17 -0.16
CA GLY A 35 -1.56 -1.11 0.93
C GLY A 35 -1.08 -0.43 2.21
N LEU A 36 -0.17 0.55 2.06
CA LEU A 36 0.34 1.34 3.18
C LEU A 36 -0.76 2.22 3.80
N ALA A 37 -1.57 2.89 2.98
CA ALA A 37 -2.67 3.73 3.43
C ALA A 37 -3.73 2.93 4.18
N ILE A 38 -4.10 1.76 3.66
CA ILE A 38 -5.11 0.90 4.29
C ILE A 38 -4.62 0.42 5.66
N GLU A 39 -3.34 0.06 5.77
CA GLU A 39 -2.80 -0.43 7.04
C GLU A 39 -2.88 0.62 8.17
N MET A 40 -2.87 1.91 7.84
CA MET A 40 -2.95 2.98 8.84
C MET A 40 -4.27 3.00 9.63
N PHE A 41 -5.33 2.33 9.17
CA PHE A 41 -6.59 2.25 9.89
C PHE A 41 -7.13 0.81 10.05
N THR A 42 -6.50 -0.20 9.45
CA THR A 42 -6.99 -1.59 9.54
C THR A 42 -6.45 -2.41 10.69
N LEU A 43 -5.38 -1.99 11.37
CA LEU A 43 -4.86 -2.70 12.54
C LEU A 43 -5.90 -2.87 13.67
N PRO A 44 -6.74 -1.88 13.99
CA PRO A 44 -7.88 -2.05 14.89
C PRO A 44 -8.96 -3.03 14.40
N THR A 45 -9.02 -3.31 13.10
CA THR A 45 -10.13 -4.01 12.44
C THR A 45 -9.94 -5.53 12.29
N LEU A 46 -8.90 -6.12 12.90
CA LEU A 46 -8.70 -7.59 13.01
C LEU A 46 -8.79 -8.38 11.67
N GLY A 47 -8.27 -7.83 10.57
CA GLY A 47 -8.08 -8.59 9.32
C GLY A 47 -8.97 -8.22 8.12
N PHE A 48 -9.80 -7.17 8.24
CA PHE A 48 -10.60 -6.66 7.10
C PHE A 48 -9.78 -5.96 5.99
N ALA A 49 -8.46 -5.88 6.12
CA ALA A 49 -7.59 -5.19 5.17
C ALA A 49 -7.73 -5.72 3.73
N PHE A 50 -7.83 -7.03 3.53
CA PHE A 50 -7.96 -7.61 2.18
C PHE A 50 -9.25 -7.18 1.46
N VAL A 51 -10.33 -6.99 2.23
CA VAL A 51 -11.64 -6.54 1.71
C VAL A 51 -11.53 -5.11 1.16
N LEU A 52 -10.61 -4.30 1.68
CA LEU A 52 -10.36 -2.94 1.21
C LEU A 52 -9.26 -2.88 0.13
N ILE A 53 -8.17 -3.64 0.30
CA ILE A 53 -7.03 -3.60 -0.62
C ILE A 53 -7.46 -4.06 -2.02
N PHE A 54 -8.30 -5.10 -2.12
CA PHE A 54 -8.69 -5.68 -3.40
C PHE A 54 -9.53 -4.71 -4.27
N PRO A 55 -10.64 -4.13 -3.78
CA PRO A 55 -11.40 -3.14 -4.54
C PRO A 55 -10.59 -1.88 -4.86
N LEU A 56 -9.81 -1.34 -3.91
CA LEU A 56 -9.03 -0.13 -4.17
C LEU A 56 -7.95 -0.38 -5.23
N CYS A 57 -7.26 -1.52 -5.21
CA CYS A 57 -6.30 -1.85 -6.25
C CYS A 57 -6.95 -2.01 -7.62
N TYR A 58 -8.17 -2.54 -7.68
CA TYR A 58 -8.93 -2.62 -8.94
C TYR A 58 -9.33 -1.23 -9.45
N LEU A 59 -9.91 -0.38 -8.59
CA LEU A 59 -10.40 0.96 -8.92
C LEU A 59 -9.27 1.90 -9.35
N LEU A 60 -8.18 1.94 -8.57
CA LEU A 60 -7.04 2.83 -8.80
C LEU A 60 -5.99 2.21 -9.72
N LYS A 61 -6.26 1.04 -10.29
CA LYS A 61 -5.35 0.29 -11.18
C LYS A 61 -3.98 0.06 -10.53
N GLY A 62 -3.97 -0.29 -9.24
CA GLY A 62 -2.78 -0.63 -8.46
C GLY A 62 -2.34 -2.09 -8.61
N ASN A 63 -1.06 -2.37 -8.37
CA ASN A 63 -0.54 -3.75 -8.37
C ASN A 63 -0.80 -4.44 -7.01
N MET A 64 -1.55 -5.54 -7.01
CA MET A 64 -1.86 -6.27 -5.77
C MET A 64 -0.63 -6.76 -4.99
N PRO A 65 0.35 -7.44 -5.60
CA PRO A 65 1.58 -7.80 -4.89
C PRO A 65 2.29 -6.60 -4.23
N ALA A 66 2.34 -5.46 -4.93
CA ALA A 66 2.92 -4.23 -4.38
C ALA A 66 2.10 -3.69 -3.20
N ALA A 67 0.78 -3.79 -3.24
CA ALA A 67 -0.08 -3.43 -2.13
C ALA A 67 0.14 -4.31 -0.90
N LEU A 68 0.30 -5.62 -1.08
CA LEU A 68 0.65 -6.50 0.05
C LEU A 68 2.00 -6.15 0.66
N ILE A 69 2.98 -5.76 -0.16
CA ILE A 69 4.28 -5.27 0.35
C ILE A 69 4.08 -3.97 1.12
N GLY A 70 3.33 -3.01 0.58
CA GLY A 70 3.01 -1.75 1.25
C GLY A 70 2.28 -1.96 2.58
N PHE A 71 1.37 -2.92 2.63
CA PHE A 71 0.64 -3.33 3.83
C PHE A 71 1.58 -3.90 4.91
N VAL A 72 2.48 -4.81 4.54
CA VAL A 72 3.46 -5.38 5.49
C VAL A 72 4.43 -4.30 5.99
N VAL A 73 4.90 -3.41 5.12
CA VAL A 73 5.74 -2.27 5.51
C VAL A 73 4.96 -1.30 6.40
N GLY A 74 3.67 -1.12 6.12
CA GLY A 74 2.74 -0.33 6.91
C GLY A 74 2.72 -0.74 8.39
N LYS A 75 2.87 -2.02 8.73
CA LYS A 75 2.93 -2.49 10.13
C LYS A 75 4.07 -1.85 10.92
N VAL A 76 5.23 -1.72 10.31
CA VAL A 76 6.40 -1.11 10.95
C VAL A 76 6.20 0.40 11.10
N ILE A 77 5.62 1.03 10.07
CA ILE A 77 5.34 2.48 10.06
C ILE A 77 4.15 2.86 10.96
N TYR A 78 3.24 1.92 11.22
CA TYR A 78 2.05 2.17 12.02
C TYR A 78 2.39 2.56 13.45
N ILE A 79 3.40 1.94 14.06
CA ILE A 79 3.80 2.20 15.46
C ILE A 79 4.06 3.69 15.69
N PRO A 80 4.96 4.37 14.93
CA PRO A 80 5.13 5.82 15.07
C PRO A 80 3.92 6.63 14.58
N MET A 81 3.12 6.10 13.63
CA MET A 81 1.91 6.78 13.15
C MET A 81 0.70 6.69 14.09
N MET A 82 0.74 5.85 15.12
CA MET A 82 -0.39 5.73 16.05
C MET A 82 -0.67 7.04 16.80
N TYR A 83 0.37 7.83 17.12
CA TYR A 83 0.23 9.14 17.76
C TYR A 83 -0.48 10.18 16.87
N PRO A 84 -0.02 10.47 15.63
CA PRO A 84 -0.73 11.39 14.75
C PRO A 84 -2.13 10.89 14.41
N ASN A 85 -2.33 9.58 14.15
CA ASN A 85 -3.65 9.02 13.87
C ASN A 85 -4.63 9.33 15.02
N SER A 86 -4.21 9.13 16.28
CA SER A 86 -5.08 9.43 17.43
C SER A 86 -5.39 10.93 17.55
N LYS A 87 -4.42 11.81 17.28
CA LYS A 87 -4.62 13.26 17.31
C LYS A 87 -5.58 13.74 16.22
N VAL A 88 -5.36 13.32 14.98
CA VAL A 88 -6.20 13.69 13.84
C VAL A 88 -7.60 13.14 14.02
N GLY A 89 -7.72 11.89 14.48
CA GLY A 89 -9.01 11.30 14.86
C GLY A 89 -9.72 12.09 15.95
N GLY A 90 -9.00 12.56 16.96
CA GLY A 90 -9.55 13.41 18.04
C GLY A 90 -9.93 14.83 17.61
N TRP A 91 -9.39 15.34 16.50
CA TRP A 91 -9.83 16.61 15.91
C TRP A 91 -11.11 16.46 15.08
N ILE A 92 -11.29 15.30 14.44
CA ILE A 92 -12.45 15.01 13.59
C ILE A 92 -13.64 14.53 14.43
N LEU A 93 -13.40 13.68 15.44
CA LEU A 93 -14.47 13.18 16.30
C LEU A 93 -14.85 14.21 17.37
N PRO A 94 -16.16 14.46 17.60
CA PRO A 94 -16.60 15.33 18.67
C PRO A 94 -16.22 14.76 20.04
N LYS A 95 -15.76 15.63 20.95
CA LYS A 95 -15.32 15.26 22.31
C LYS A 95 -16.45 14.66 23.17
N ASN A 96 -17.70 14.89 22.76
CA ASN A 96 -18.91 14.55 23.51
C ASN A 96 -19.55 13.23 23.02
N LEU A 97 -18.85 12.49 22.16
CA LEU A 97 -19.34 11.22 21.63
C LEU A 97 -19.25 10.15 22.72
N SER A 98 -20.19 10.14 23.66
CA SER A 98 -20.39 9.02 24.58
C SER A 98 -21.49 8.14 24.04
N PHE A 99 -21.13 6.93 23.59
CA PHE A 99 -22.10 5.89 23.31
C PHE A 99 -22.64 5.37 24.64
N HIS A 100 -23.58 6.09 25.26
CA HIS A 100 -24.36 5.58 26.40
C HIS A 100 -25.38 4.54 25.91
N LEU A 101 -24.90 3.50 25.24
CA LEU A 101 -25.68 2.29 25.05
C LEU A 101 -25.72 1.63 26.42
N ALA A 102 -26.85 1.77 27.13
CA ALA A 102 -27.10 1.26 28.49
C ALA A 102 -26.86 -0.25 28.68
N ILE A 103 -26.48 -0.95 27.61
CA ILE A 103 -26.25 -2.39 27.52
C ILE A 103 -24.75 -2.72 27.66
N PHE A 104 -23.84 -1.77 27.43
CA PHE A 104 -22.39 -2.04 27.39
C PHE A 104 -21.61 -1.44 28.58
N PRO A 105 -20.60 -2.16 29.11
CA PRO A 105 -19.71 -1.65 30.15
C PRO A 105 -18.93 -0.41 29.71
N GLU A 106 -18.55 0.43 30.67
CA GLU A 106 -17.83 1.68 30.41
C GLU A 106 -16.44 1.48 29.77
N TRP A 107 -15.75 0.37 30.12
CA TRP A 107 -14.49 -0.02 29.47
C TRP A 107 -14.65 -0.33 27.97
N PHE A 108 -15.81 -0.86 27.56
CA PHE A 108 -16.11 -1.18 26.17
C PHE A 108 -16.34 0.10 25.35
N ASN A 109 -17.03 1.08 25.93
CA ASN A 109 -17.21 2.40 25.30
C ASN A 109 -15.88 3.13 25.10
N HIS A 110 -15.00 3.11 26.10
CA HIS A 110 -13.67 3.70 25.98
C HIS A 110 -12.82 3.02 24.89
N LEU A 111 -12.90 1.68 24.81
CA LEU A 111 -12.21 0.90 23.78
C LEU A 111 -12.75 1.21 22.38
N LEU A 112 -14.07 1.29 22.21
CA LEU A 112 -14.71 1.70 20.95
C LEU A 112 -14.27 3.09 20.49
N LEU A 113 -14.32 4.08 21.40
CA LEU A 113 -13.95 5.45 21.08
C LEU A 113 -12.47 5.58 20.69
N THR A 114 -11.60 4.85 21.36
CA THR A 114 -10.16 4.84 21.05
C THR A 114 -9.90 4.23 19.67
N ASN A 115 -10.53 3.09 19.37
CA ASN A 115 -10.43 2.46 18.05
C ASN A 115 -11.01 3.35 16.95
N LEU A 116 -12.15 4.02 17.19
CA LEU A 116 -12.74 4.95 16.23
C LEU A 116 -11.81 6.14 15.91
N LYS A 117 -11.19 6.73 16.94
CA LYS A 117 -10.20 7.81 16.72
C LYS A 117 -9.04 7.32 15.87
N LEU A 118 -8.49 6.14 16.18
CA LEU A 118 -7.40 5.55 15.40
C LEU A 118 -7.81 5.24 13.95
N ILE A 119 -9.02 4.74 13.73
CA ILE A 119 -9.53 4.46 12.38
C ILE A 119 -9.69 5.75 11.59
N VAL A 120 -10.38 6.75 12.15
CA VAL A 120 -10.67 7.99 11.42
C VAL A 120 -9.41 8.78 11.14
N GLY A 121 -8.52 8.95 12.13
CA GLY A 121 -7.25 9.60 11.88
C GLY A 121 -6.34 8.79 10.96
N GLY A 122 -6.32 7.47 11.11
CA GLY A 122 -5.59 6.56 10.23
C GLY A 122 -6.05 6.61 8.77
N MET A 123 -7.33 6.85 8.49
CA MET A 123 -7.83 7.06 7.13
C MET A 123 -7.24 8.32 6.50
N VAL A 124 -7.18 9.42 7.26
CA VAL A 124 -6.66 10.71 6.80
C VAL A 124 -5.14 10.65 6.66
N ASP A 125 -4.45 10.28 7.73
CA ASP A 125 -2.99 10.19 7.76
C ASP A 125 -2.48 9.11 6.81
N GLY A 126 -3.20 8.00 6.68
CA GLY A 126 -2.92 6.95 5.70
C GLY A 126 -3.04 7.43 4.26
N ALA A 127 -4.06 8.21 3.93
CA ALA A 127 -4.20 8.79 2.59
C ALA A 127 -3.04 9.75 2.27
N ILE A 128 -2.68 10.62 3.23
CA ILE A 128 -1.55 11.56 3.09
C ILE A 128 -0.24 10.79 2.94
N LEU A 129 0.03 9.85 3.84
CA LEU A 129 1.26 9.07 3.85
C LEU A 129 1.39 8.20 2.60
N GLY A 130 0.30 7.56 2.16
CA GLY A 130 0.26 6.82 0.90
C GLY A 130 0.59 7.72 -0.30
N MET A 131 0.03 8.93 -0.35
CA MET A 131 0.34 9.91 -1.39
C MET A 131 1.81 10.35 -1.36
N ILE A 132 2.37 10.60 -0.18
CA ILE A 132 3.80 10.94 -0.01
C ILE A 132 4.67 9.78 -0.48
N CYS A 133 4.38 8.54 -0.06
CA CYS A 133 5.15 7.35 -0.41
C CYS A 133 5.04 6.94 -1.88
N TYR A 134 3.99 7.36 -2.59
CA TYR A 134 3.84 7.08 -4.01
C TYR A 134 5.02 7.64 -4.85
N PHE A 135 5.46 8.86 -4.56
CA PHE A 135 6.54 9.53 -5.31
C PHE A 135 7.91 8.82 -5.21
N PRO A 136 8.46 8.54 -4.02
CA PRO A 136 9.76 7.89 -3.89
C PRO A 136 9.74 6.46 -4.46
N ILE A 137 8.65 5.71 -4.29
CA ILE A 137 8.52 4.37 -4.88
C ILE A 137 8.50 4.46 -6.41
N LYS A 138 7.71 5.38 -6.98
CA LYS A 138 7.66 5.60 -8.44
C LYS A 138 9.03 6.01 -8.98
N MET A 139 9.72 6.94 -8.31
CA MET A 139 11.04 7.42 -8.70
C MET A 139 12.08 6.29 -8.67
N SER A 140 12.12 5.53 -7.57
CA SER A 140 13.03 4.40 -7.40
C SER A 140 12.84 3.38 -8.51
N LEU A 141 11.59 2.96 -8.75
CA LEU A 141 11.27 2.00 -9.81
C LEU A 141 11.61 2.51 -11.21
N ASN A 142 11.41 3.80 -11.48
CA ASN A 142 11.83 4.40 -12.74
C ASN A 142 13.35 4.39 -12.90
N ALA A 143 14.12 4.74 -11.86
CA ALA A 143 15.58 4.69 -11.89
C ALA A 143 16.09 3.27 -12.17
N TYR A 144 15.50 2.24 -11.54
CA TYR A 144 15.82 0.83 -11.83
C TYR A 144 15.48 0.44 -13.27
N LYS A 145 14.38 0.95 -13.83
CA LYS A 145 13.99 0.69 -15.23
C LYS A 145 14.97 1.32 -16.22
N LEU A 146 15.41 2.56 -15.99
CA LEU A 146 16.39 3.25 -16.84
C LEU A 146 17.72 2.48 -16.87
N LYS A 147 18.30 2.17 -15.70
CA LYS A 147 19.57 1.43 -15.61
C LYS A 147 19.54 0.09 -16.37
N ARG A 148 18.40 -0.62 -16.33
CA ARG A 148 18.23 -1.89 -17.05
C ARG A 148 18.10 -1.69 -18.56
N LYS A 149 17.49 -0.59 -19.02
CA LYS A 149 17.39 -0.25 -20.43
C LYS A 149 18.77 0.09 -20.98
N ASP A 150 19.56 0.85 -20.24
CA ASP A 150 20.91 1.25 -20.65
C ASP A 150 21.86 0.05 -20.72
N LYS A 151 21.79 -0.87 -19.74
CA LYS A 151 22.55 -2.12 -19.78
C LYS A 151 22.23 -2.97 -21.02
N ARG A 152 20.97 -3.00 -21.47
CA ARG A 152 20.56 -3.73 -22.68
C ARG A 152 21.04 -3.05 -23.97
N LYS A 153 21.07 -1.72 -24.01
CA LYS A 153 21.63 -0.98 -25.14
C LYS A 153 23.13 -1.26 -25.27
N MET A 154 23.88 -1.17 -24.17
CA MET A 154 25.32 -1.48 -24.18
C MET A 154 25.63 -2.90 -24.66
N ILE A 155 24.81 -3.89 -24.29
CA ILE A 155 24.98 -5.26 -24.77
C ILE A 155 24.72 -5.36 -26.28
N ARG A 156 23.69 -4.69 -26.82
CA ARG A 156 23.42 -4.69 -28.27
C ARG A 156 24.56 -4.04 -29.06
N THR A 157 25.01 -2.86 -28.64
CA THR A 157 26.11 -2.16 -29.31
C THR A 157 27.41 -2.96 -29.29
N LYS A 158 27.68 -3.71 -28.21
CA LYS A 158 28.83 -4.64 -28.17
C LYS A 158 28.70 -5.78 -29.18
N VAL A 159 27.52 -6.36 -29.33
CA VAL A 159 27.27 -7.42 -30.33
C VAL A 159 27.40 -6.88 -31.75
N GLU A 160 26.84 -5.70 -32.03
CA GLU A 160 26.95 -5.04 -33.34
C GLU A 160 28.40 -4.66 -33.69
N ALA A 161 29.22 -4.26 -32.72
CA ALA A 161 30.62 -3.90 -32.93
C ALA A 161 31.58 -5.12 -33.03
N SER A 162 31.09 -6.33 -32.75
CA SER A 162 31.87 -7.59 -32.86
C SER A 162 31.39 -8.49 -34.00
N SER A 163 30.45 -8.00 -34.81
CA SER A 163 29.97 -8.61 -36.06
C SER A 163 30.61 -7.90 -37.25
#